data_AF-A0A6M2F1K5-F1
#
_entry.id   AF-A0A6M2F1K5-F1
#
_cell.length_a   1.000
_cell.length_b   1.000
_cell.length_c   1.000
_cell.angle_alpha   90.00
_cell.angle_beta   90.00
_cell.angle_gamma   90.00
#
_symmetry.space_group_name_H-M   'P 1'
#
loop_
_entity.id
_entity.type
_entity.pdbx_description
1 polymer ?
#
loop_
_entity_poly.entity_id
_entity_poly.type
_entity_poly.pdbx_seq_one_letter_code
_entity_poly.pdbx_strand_id
1 'polypeptide(L)'
;MKKKISASDKKLKGEVQPKHNHDIKGFKCQGLGHYASECANHRVMTLRDDGEIVSTSEESDCNDMPPLEDASDLKYPVSDKVLVIRRRMMWSNKGRTSSMLDA
;
A
#
# COMPACT_ATOMS: atom_id res chain seq x y z
N MET A 1 -36.54 -20.31 32.73
CA MET A 1 -36.73 -19.16 31.83
C MET A 1 -35.41 -18.90 31.10
N LYS A 2 -35.29 -19.25 29.81
CA LYS A 2 -34.09 -18.99 29.01
C LYS A 2 -34.27 -17.64 28.29
N LYS A 3 -33.51 -16.61 28.67
CA LYS A 3 -33.47 -15.32 27.98
C LYS A 3 -32.78 -15.51 26.63
N LYS A 4 -33.46 -15.16 25.53
CA LYS A 4 -32.87 -15.10 24.19
C LYS A 4 -32.12 -13.77 24.07
N ILE A 5 -30.83 -13.82 23.77
CA ILE A 5 -30.04 -12.64 23.40
C ILE A 5 -30.17 -12.52 21.88
N SER A 6 -30.84 -11.48 21.40
CA SER A 6 -30.93 -11.17 19.98
C SER A 6 -29.69 -10.38 19.56
N ALA A 7 -28.79 -11.00 18.80
CA ALA A 7 -27.75 -10.28 18.10
C ALA A 7 -28.40 -9.43 17.00
N SER A 8 -28.32 -8.12 17.12
CA SER A 8 -28.66 -7.20 16.03
C SER A 8 -27.40 -6.97 15.21
N ASP A 9 -27.22 -7.74 14.14
CA ASP A 9 -26.20 -7.50 13.13
C ASP A 9 -26.57 -6.23 12.35
N LYS A 10 -26.11 -5.08 12.87
CA LYS A 10 -26.16 -3.81 12.15
C LYS A 10 -25.18 -3.91 11.00
N LYS A 11 -25.70 -4.35 9.85
CA LYS A 11 -25.03 -4.31 8.55
C LYS A 11 -24.70 -2.85 8.22
N LEU A 12 -23.52 -2.41 8.64
CA LEU A 12 -22.92 -1.17 8.20
C LEU A 12 -22.59 -1.35 6.71
N LYS A 13 -23.57 -1.02 5.86
CA LYS A 13 -23.30 -0.67 4.46
C LYS A 13 -22.49 0.61 4.49
N GLY A 14 -21.18 0.48 4.67
CA GLY A 14 -20.25 1.50 4.22
C GLY A 14 -20.38 1.56 2.70
N GLU A 15 -20.77 2.71 2.19
CA GLU A 15 -20.70 3.02 0.77
C GLU A 15 -19.30 2.63 0.28
N VAL A 16 -19.21 1.59 -0.57
CA VAL A 16 -17.96 1.23 -1.22
C VAL A 16 -17.73 2.31 -2.26
N GLN A 17 -17.14 3.43 -1.82
CA GLN A 17 -16.46 4.35 -2.71
C GLN A 17 -15.57 3.50 -3.63
N PRO A 18 -15.58 3.70 -4.95
CA PRO A 18 -14.72 2.96 -5.85
C PRO A 18 -13.26 3.30 -5.48
N LYS A 19 -12.69 2.48 -4.61
CA LYS A 19 -11.29 2.58 -4.20
C LYS A 19 -10.48 2.24 -5.44
N HIS A 20 -9.81 3.23 -6.00
CA HIS A 20 -8.88 3.09 -7.13
C HIS A 20 -7.63 2.30 -6.67
N ASN A 21 -7.80 1.00 -6.45
CA ASN A 21 -6.79 0.11 -5.89
C ASN A 21 -6.19 -0.84 -6.94
N HIS A 22 -6.62 -0.74 -8.19
CA HIS A 22 -6.21 -1.65 -9.27
C HIS A 22 -4.71 -1.70 -9.52
N ASP A 23 -3.98 -0.64 -9.19
CA ASP A 23 -2.51 -0.59 -9.34
C ASP A 23 -1.75 -1.01 -8.07
N ILE A 24 -2.46 -1.30 -6.97
CA ILE A 24 -1.84 -1.69 -5.70
C ILE A 24 -1.51 -3.18 -5.76
N LYS A 25 -0.21 -3.52 -5.76
CA LYS A 25 0.28 -4.89 -5.71
C LYS A 25 0.65 -5.28 -4.27
N GLY A 26 0.03 -6.33 -3.75
CA GLY A 26 0.42 -6.91 -2.46
C GLY A 26 1.78 -7.63 -2.55
N PHE A 27 2.72 -7.35 -1.65
CA PHE A 27 4.04 -7.99 -1.66
C PHE A 27 3.96 -9.50 -1.41
N LYS A 28 3.13 -9.91 -0.44
CA LYS A 28 2.98 -11.33 -0.05
C LYS A 28 2.22 -12.18 -1.08
N CYS A 29 1.15 -11.66 -1.66
CA CYS A 29 0.27 -12.42 -2.55
C CYS A 29 0.48 -12.10 -4.04
N GLN A 30 1.19 -11.01 -4.35
CA GLN A 30 1.33 -10.45 -5.70
C GLN A 30 0.02 -10.10 -6.41
N GLY A 31 -1.12 -10.22 -5.74
CA GLY A 31 -2.43 -9.84 -6.24
C GLY A 31 -2.60 -8.33 -6.31
N LEU A 32 -3.41 -7.90 -7.27
CA LEU A 32 -3.78 -6.51 -7.49
C LEU A 32 -5.14 -6.19 -6.86
N GLY A 33 -5.46 -4.90 -6.71
CA GLY A 33 -6.82 -4.45 -6.42
C GLY A 33 -7.21 -4.41 -4.94
N HIS A 34 -6.38 -4.91 -4.03
CA HIS A 34 -6.66 -4.93 -2.59
C HIS A 34 -5.47 -4.45 -1.77
N TYR A 35 -5.78 -3.82 -0.63
CA TYR A 35 -4.76 -3.46 0.34
C TYR A 35 -4.19 -4.71 1.01
N ALA A 36 -2.94 -4.64 1.50
CA ALA A 36 -2.31 -5.76 2.20
C ALA A 36 -3.13 -6.25 3.41
N SER A 37 -3.86 -5.36 4.08
CA SER A 37 -4.77 -5.69 5.19
C SER A 37 -6.03 -6.44 4.76
N GLU A 38 -6.44 -6.31 3.50
CA GLU A 38 -7.62 -6.96 2.91
C GLU A 38 -7.23 -8.28 2.22
N CYS A 39 -5.93 -8.60 2.15
CA CYS A 39 -5.44 -9.81 1.52
C CYS A 39 -5.89 -11.06 2.29
N ALA A 40 -6.37 -12.09 1.60
CA ALA A 40 -6.65 -13.38 2.24
C ALA A 40 -5.41 -13.97 2.95
N ASN A 41 -4.20 -13.62 2.49
CA ASN A 41 -2.92 -14.00 3.09
C ASN A 41 -2.43 -13.00 4.16
N HIS A 42 -3.31 -12.15 4.73
CA HIS A 42 -2.93 -11.29 5.84
C HIS A 42 -2.67 -12.16 7.10
N ARG A 43 -1.62 -11.84 7.86
CA ARG A 43 -1.31 -12.50 9.12
C ARG A 43 -1.78 -11.60 10.25
N VAL A 44 -2.66 -12.09 11.10
CA VAL A 44 -3.05 -11.39 12.33
C VAL A 44 -2.01 -11.73 13.40
N MET A 45 -1.48 -10.70 14.07
CA MET A 45 -0.62 -10.85 15.23
C MET A 45 -1.42 -10.46 16.47
N THR A 46 -1.56 -11.40 17.41
CA THR A 46 -2.32 -11.22 18.64
C THR A 46 -1.34 -11.19 19.81
N LEU A 47 -1.34 -10.07 20.54
CA LEU A 47 -0.67 -9.97 21.84
C LEU A 47 -1.58 -10.58 22.90
N ARG A 48 -1.08 -11.57 23.63
CA ARG A 48 -1.76 -12.22 24.75
C ARG A 48 -1.39 -11.53 26.07
N ASP A 49 -2.18 -11.79 27.10
CA ASP A 49 -2.00 -11.19 28.43
C ASP A 49 -0.70 -11.64 29.13
N ASP A 50 -0.13 -12.77 28.68
CA ASP A 50 1.18 -13.30 29.09
C ASP A 50 2.36 -12.58 28.38
N GLY A 51 2.07 -11.61 27.51
CA GLY A 51 3.07 -10.88 26.73
C GLY A 51 3.57 -11.63 25.49
N GLU A 52 3.02 -12.82 25.21
CA GLU A 52 3.38 -13.58 24.02
C GLU A 52 2.66 -13.03 22.78
N ILE A 53 3.39 -12.99 21.65
CA ILE A 53 2.84 -12.58 20.36
C ILE A 53 2.59 -13.85 19.55
N VAL A 54 1.32 -14.18 19.36
CA VAL A 54 0.91 -15.36 18.58
C VAL A 54 0.38 -14.88 17.23
N SER A 55 0.88 -15.45 16.13
CA SER A 55 0.36 -15.18 14.79
C SER A 55 -0.40 -16.37 14.24
N THR A 56 -1.56 -16.13 13.63
CA THR A 56 -2.51 -17.17 13.20
C THR A 56 -2.18 -17.84 11.87
N SER A 57 -0.94 -17.76 11.39
CA SER A 57 -0.51 -18.29 10.09
C SER A 57 0.89 -18.90 10.19
N GLU A 58 1.13 -19.88 9.32
CA GLU A 58 2.40 -20.62 9.16
C GLU A 58 3.63 -19.73 9.32
N GLU A 59 4.53 -20.19 10.18
CA GLU A 59 5.88 -19.68 10.40
C GLU A 59 6.54 -19.26 9.08
N SER A 60 6.56 -17.96 8.82
CA SER A 60 7.42 -17.43 7.77
C SER A 60 8.83 -17.46 8.32
N ASP A 61 9.55 -18.50 7.92
CA ASP A 61 10.95 -18.73 8.17
C ASP A 61 11.75 -17.50 7.70
N CYS A 62 12.30 -16.75 8.66
CA CYS A 62 13.25 -15.68 8.38
C CYS A 62 14.64 -16.23 8.00
N ASN A 63 14.80 -17.55 7.80
CA ASN A 63 16.06 -18.19 7.37
C ASN A 63 16.67 -17.59 6.11
N ASP A 64 15.87 -16.98 5.23
CA ASP A 64 16.38 -16.45 3.96
C ASP A 64 16.85 -14.99 4.05
N MET A 65 16.92 -14.41 5.25
CA MET A 65 17.53 -13.09 5.40
C MET A 65 19.06 -13.26 5.47
N PRO A 66 19.82 -12.86 4.43
CA PRO A 66 21.28 -12.93 4.50
C PRO A 66 21.79 -12.00 5.62
N PRO A 67 22.90 -12.35 6.28
CA PRO A 67 23.51 -11.50 7.28
C PRO A 67 23.83 -10.13 6.67
N LEU A 68 23.56 -9.07 7.43
CA LEU A 68 23.83 -7.70 7.01
C LEU A 68 25.35 -7.50 6.94
N GLU A 69 25.90 -7.44 5.73
CA GLU A 69 27.29 -7.06 5.52
C GLU A 69 27.45 -5.57 5.86
N ASP A 70 28.38 -5.27 6.77
CA ASP A 70 28.74 -3.90 7.10
C ASP A 70 29.42 -3.26 5.88
N ALA A 71 28.64 -2.49 5.12
CA ALA A 71 29.11 -1.75 3.95
C ALA A 71 29.86 -0.49 4.41
N SER A 72 30.99 -0.67 5.07
CA SER A 72 31.90 0.40 5.50
C SER A 72 32.70 1.02 4.34
N ASP A 73 32.30 0.82 3.08
CA ASP A 73 32.95 1.34 1.87
C ASP A 73 32.23 2.59 1.34
N LEU A 74 31.92 3.51 2.26
CA LEU A 74 31.37 4.83 1.94
C LEU A 74 32.45 5.70 1.29
N LYS A 75 32.62 5.55 -0.03
CA LYS A 75 33.41 6.50 -0.83
C LYS A 75 32.62 7.81 -0.93
N TYR A 76 32.97 8.76 -0.07
CA TYR A 76 32.42 10.11 -0.10
C TYR A 76 32.57 10.70 -1.52
N PRO A 77 31.49 11.21 -2.14
CA PRO A 77 31.65 12.01 -3.34
C PRO A 77 32.49 13.23 -2.97
N VAL A 78 33.59 13.43 -3.69
CA VAL A 78 34.35 14.68 -3.63
C VAL A 78 33.34 15.81 -3.85
N SER A 79 33.27 16.74 -2.90
CA SER A 79 32.22 17.75 -2.72
C SER A 79 32.13 18.81 -3.84
N ASP A 80 32.63 18.54 -5.05
CA ASP A 80 32.84 19.53 -6.09
C ASP A 80 31.99 19.33 -7.36
N LYS A 81 31.19 18.26 -7.46
CA LYS A 81 30.40 17.97 -8.68
C LYS A 81 28.91 17.82 -8.40
N VAL A 82 28.15 18.88 -8.67
CA VAL A 82 26.69 18.88 -8.62
C VAL A 82 26.14 18.46 -9.99
N LEU A 83 25.48 17.31 -10.06
CA LEU A 83 24.78 16.83 -11.25
C LEU A 83 23.36 17.40 -11.27
N VAL A 84 23.02 18.20 -12.29
CA VAL A 84 21.68 18.81 -12.43
C VAL A 84 20.99 18.29 -13.70
N ILE A 85 19.81 17.70 -13.56
CA ILE A 85 18.97 17.27 -14.68
C ILE A 85 17.86 18.30 -14.89
N ARG A 86 17.88 19.03 -16.01
CA ARG A 86 16.81 19.97 -16.40
C ARG A 86 15.79 19.28 -17.30
N ARG A 87 14.55 19.13 -16.84
CA ARG A 87 13.41 18.65 -17.65
C ARG A 87 12.72 19.84 -18.32
N ARG A 88 12.64 19.84 -19.66
CA ARG A 88 11.88 20.83 -20.43
C ARG A 88 10.40 20.42 -20.47
N MET A 89 9.53 21.20 -19.84
CA MET A 89 8.07 21.08 -20.06
C MET A 89 7.69 21.82 -21.34
N MET A 90 7.06 21.11 -22.28
CA MET A 90 6.35 21.73 -23.39
C MET A 90 4.86 21.76 -23.03
N TRP A 91 4.35 22.95 -22.73
CA TRP A 91 2.92 23.19 -22.54
C TRP A 91 2.29 23.49 -23.91
N SER A 92 1.35 22.65 -24.36
CA SER A 92 0.61 22.85 -25.61
C SER A 92 -0.84 23.19 -25.30
N ASN A 93 -1.23 24.45 -25.52
CA ASN A 93 -2.63 24.87 -25.47
C ASN A 93 -3.32 24.45 -26.76
N LYS A 94 -3.97 23.28 -26.73
CA LYS A 94 -4.84 22.84 -27.82
C LYS A 94 -6.27 23.30 -27.53
N GLY A 95 -6.78 24.23 -28.34
CA GLY A 95 -8.21 24.51 -28.47
C GLY A 95 -8.70 25.83 -27.89
N ARG A 96 -8.66 26.89 -28.70
CA ARG A 96 -9.71 27.91 -28.71
C ARG A 96 -10.12 28.13 -30.16
N THR A 97 -10.93 27.22 -30.69
CA THR A 97 -11.70 27.51 -31.90
C THR A 97 -12.84 28.44 -31.47
N SER A 98 -12.68 29.73 -31.79
CA SER A 98 -13.76 30.70 -31.77
C SER A 98 -14.77 30.28 -32.83
N SER A 99 -15.89 29.69 -32.42
CA SER A 99 -17.09 29.61 -33.26
C SER A 99 -18.34 29.74 -32.37
N MET A 100 -18.76 30.98 -32.14
CA MET A 100 -20.16 31.36 -31.98
C MET A 100 -20.50 32.05 -33.31
N LEU A 101 -20.96 31.30 -34.32
CA LEU A 101 -22.37 31.05 -34.66
C LEU A 101 -23.09 32.33 -35.11
N ASP A 102 -23.30 32.43 -36.43
CA ASP A 102 -24.34 33.24 -37.06
C ASP A 102 -25.73 32.86 -36.52
N ALA A 103 -26.49 33.86 -36.03
CA ALA A 103 -27.95 33.98 -36.07
C ALA A 103 -28.38 35.32 -35.45
#